data_AF-A0A1A8S156-F1
#
_entry.id   AF-A0A1A8S156-F1
#
_cell.length_a   1.000
_cell.length_b   1.000
_cell.length_c   1.000
_cell.angle_alpha   90.00
_cell.angle_beta   90.00
_cell.angle_gamma   90.00
#
_symmetry.space_group_name_H-M   'P 1'
#
loop_
_entity.id
_entity.type
_entity.pdbx_description
1 polymer ?
#
loop_
_entity_poly.entity_id
_entity_poly.type
_entity_poly.pdbx_seq_one_letter_code
_entity_poly.pdbx_strand_id
1 'polypeptide(L)' 'LSDGLVTEEVLEADSERDSISLEFKQGDGTLITFLADFKQEVKIFRALILGELERGQNQYQALCFILRLSRNEII' A
#
# COMPACT_ATOMS: atom_id res chain seq x y z
N LEU A 1 -14.92 -15.73 6.06
CA LEU A 1 -13.64 -15.00 6.07
C LEU A 1 -12.52 -16.03 6.13
N SER A 2 -12.35 -16.75 5.04
CA SER A 2 -11.15 -17.53 4.76
C SER A 2 -10.24 -16.52 4.02
N ASP A 3 -9.02 -16.18 4.41
CA ASP A 3 -7.82 -17.01 4.26
C ASP A 3 -6.59 -16.44 5.02
N GLY A 4 -6.75 -15.60 6.06
CA GLY A 4 -5.61 -15.09 6.83
C GLY A 4 -4.56 -14.29 6.04
N LEU A 5 -4.93 -13.79 4.85
CA LEU A 5 -4.04 -13.07 3.94
C LEU A 5 -3.71 -11.65 4.41
N VAL A 6 -4.54 -11.06 5.27
CA VAL A 6 -4.37 -9.72 5.83
C VAL A 6 -4.40 -9.82 7.35
N THR A 7 -3.36 -9.31 8.01
CA THR A 7 -3.24 -9.36 9.48
C THR A 7 -3.68 -8.06 10.16
N GLU A 8 -3.49 -6.92 9.48
CA GLU A 8 -3.86 -5.58 9.94
C GLU A 8 -4.25 -4.73 8.73
N GLU A 9 -5.27 -3.88 8.86
CA GLU A 9 -5.79 -3.01 7.80
C GLU A 9 -6.27 -1.66 8.37
N VAL A 10 -5.88 -0.57 7.71
CA VAL A 10 -6.33 0.80 8.00
C VAL A 10 -6.73 1.46 6.68
N LEU A 11 -8.01 1.85 6.58
CA LEU A 11 -8.56 2.61 5.46
C LEU A 11 -8.97 4.00 5.96
N GLU A 12 -8.42 5.03 5.35
CA GLU A 12 -8.66 6.43 5.71
C GLU A 12 -9.08 7.27 4.50
N ALA A 13 -9.92 8.26 4.77
CA ALA A 13 -10.30 9.28 3.81
C ALA A 13 -10.09 10.66 4.45
N ASP A 14 -9.40 11.54 3.75
CA ASP A 14 -9.13 12.91 4.16
C ASP A 14 -9.71 13.87 3.12
N SER A 15 -10.81 14.54 3.49
CA SER A 15 -11.50 15.50 2.63
C SER A 15 -10.79 16.86 2.54
N GLU A 16 -9.97 17.23 3.52
CA GLU A 16 -9.21 18.48 3.49
C GLU A 16 -8.04 18.36 2.49
N ARG A 17 -7.43 17.17 2.45
CA ARG A 17 -6.36 16.83 1.51
C ARG A 17 -6.86 16.31 0.17
N ASP A 18 -8.15 15.99 0.07
CA ASP A 18 -8.77 15.36 -1.10
C ASP A 18 -8.01 14.08 -1.50
N SER A 19 -7.94 13.14 -0.54
CA SER A 19 -7.18 11.90 -0.69
C SER A 19 -7.79 10.72 0.08
N ILE A 20 -7.47 9.51 -0.36
CA ILE A 20 -7.73 8.26 0.38
C ILE A 20 -6.44 7.46 0.53
N SER A 21 -6.31 6.75 1.64
CA SER A 21 -5.20 5.83 1.89
C SER A 21 -5.71 4.48 2.39
N LEU A 22 -5.01 3.43 1.97
CA LEU A 22 -5.20 2.07 2.47
C LEU A 22 -3.83 1.53 2.87
N GLU A 23 -3.67 1.11 4.11
CA GLU A 23 -2.49 0.41 4.58
C GLU A 23 -2.89 -0.96 5.13
N PHE A 24 -2.22 -2.02 4.68
CA PHE A 24 -2.47 -3.35 5.22
C PHE A 24 -1.22 -4.20 5.21
N LYS A 25 -1.15 -5.13 6.17
CA LYS A 25 -0.06 -6.10 6.28
C LYS A 25 -0.54 -7.46 5.79
N GLN A 26 0.21 -8.03 4.85
CA GLN A 26 -0.02 -9.36 4.34
C GLN A 26 0.47 -10.44 5.31
N GLY A 27 -0.01 -11.68 5.16
CA GLY A 27 0.37 -12.80 6.02
C GLY A 27 1.87 -13.14 6.03
N ASP A 28 2.60 -12.77 4.97
CA ASP A 28 4.06 -12.90 4.86
C ASP A 28 4.83 -11.75 5.54
N GLY A 29 4.12 -10.77 6.09
CA GLY A 29 4.68 -9.57 6.71
C GLY A 29 4.92 -8.40 5.77
N THR A 30 4.65 -8.54 4.47
CA THR A 30 4.73 -7.43 3.51
C THR A 30 3.71 -6.35 3.87
N LEU A 31 4.18 -5.10 4.04
CA LEU A 31 3.32 -3.95 4.27
C LEU A 31 2.99 -3.27 2.94
N ILE A 32 1.70 -3.21 2.61
CA ILE A 32 1.19 -2.51 1.44
C ILE A 32 0.60 -1.17 1.86
N THR A 33 0.97 -0.11 1.15
CA THR A 33 0.38 1.21 1.30
C THR A 33 -0.08 1.71 -0.06
N PHE A 34 -1.35 2.05 -0.17
CA PHE A 34 -1.94 2.73 -1.31
C PHE A 34 -2.36 4.13 -0.89
N LEU A 35 -2.08 5.11 -1.74
CA LEU A 35 -2.54 6.49 -1.60
C LEU A 35 -3.10 6.94 -2.95
N ALA A 36 -4.32 7.46 -2.97
CA ALA A 36 -4.82 8.25 -4.09
C ALA A 36 -5.01 9.68 -3.61
N ASP A 37 -4.27 10.60 -4.24
CA ASP A 37 -4.41 12.05 -4.03
C ASP A 37 -5.09 12.62 -5.28
N PHE A 38 -6.36 12.98 -5.12
CA PHE A 38 -7.21 13.46 -6.21
C PHE A 38 -6.82 14.87 -6.64
N LYS A 39 -6.37 15.70 -5.68
CA LYS A 39 -5.92 17.06 -5.93
C LYS A 39 -4.68 17.12 -6.80
N GLN A 40 -3.75 16.18 -6.61
CA GLN A 40 -2.51 16.07 -7.39
C GLN A 40 -2.64 15.13 -8.59
N GLU A 41 -3.81 14.51 -8.81
CA GLU A 41 -4.05 13.50 -9.85
C GLU A 41 -2.99 12.37 -9.83
N VAL A 42 -2.64 11.85 -8.65
CA VAL A 42 -1.61 10.82 -8.49
C VAL A 42 -2.11 9.68 -7.61
N LYS A 43 -1.71 8.45 -7.96
CA LYS A 43 -1.83 7.28 -7.10
C LYS A 43 -0.46 6.68 -6.85
N ILE A 44 -0.24 6.28 -5.61
CA ILE A 44 1.00 5.68 -5.14
C ILE A 44 0.66 4.30 -4.61
N PHE A 45 1.38 3.30 -5.10
CA PHE A 45 1.37 1.96 -4.54
C PHE A 45 2.77 1.64 -4.02
N ARG A 46 2.87 1.36 -2.72
CA ARG A 46 4.11 1.01 -2.05
C ARG A 46 3.99 -0.39 -1.45
N ALA A 47 5.01 -1.21 -1.65
CA ALA A 47 5.19 -2.47 -0.94
C ALA A 47 6.52 -2.44 -0.19
N LEU A 48 6.47 -2.64 1.13
CA LEU A 48 7.64 -2.86 1.97
C LEU A 48 7.71 -4.35 2.30
N ILE A 49 8.70 -5.02 1.73
CA ILE A 49 8.90 -6.46 1.78
C ILE A 49 10.02 -6.75 2.77
N LEU A 50 9.76 -7.62 3.75
CA LEU A 50 10.75 -8.02 4.73
C LEU A 50 11.79 -8.96 4.09
N GLY A 51 13.03 -8.88 4.53
CA GLY A 51 14.07 -9.81 4.10
C GLY A 51 13.82 -11.23 4.62
N GLU A 52 14.11 -12.23 3.79
CA GLU A 52 14.09 -13.64 4.18
C GLU A 52 15.36 -13.99 4.97
N LEU A 53 15.24 -14.09 6.30
CA LEU A 53 16.36 -14.36 7.19
C LEU A 53 17.04 -15.70 6.88
N GLU A 54 16.25 -16.71 6.47
CA GLU A 54 16.73 -18.03 6.05
C GLU A 54 17.67 -17.97 4.83
N ARG A 55 17.62 -16.87 4.06
CA ARG A 55 18.46 -16.61 2.90
C ARG A 55 19.54 -15.56 3.18
N GLY A 56 19.72 -15.17 4.44
CA GLY A 56 20.69 -14.16 4.86
C GLY A 56 20.30 -12.73 4.48
N GLN A 57 19.03 -12.49 4.18
CA GLN A 57 18.52 -11.15 3.89
C GLN A 57 18.06 -10.49 5.19
N ASN A 58 18.78 -9.45 5.62
CA ASN A 58 18.56 -8.80 6.91
C ASN A 58 17.98 -7.39 6.78
N GLN A 59 17.68 -6.96 5.56
CA GLN A 59 17.15 -5.64 5.22
C GLN A 59 15.80 -5.78 4.55
N TYR A 60 14.96 -4.75 4.66
CA TYR A 60 13.72 -4.67 3.89
C TYR A 60 13.98 -4.14 2.48
N GLN A 61 13.11 -4.49 1.55
CA GLN A 61 13.05 -3.91 0.21
C GLN A 61 11.79 -3.05 0.11
N ALA A 62 11.91 -1.88 -0.53
CA ALA A 62 10.77 -1.01 -0.80
C ALA A 62 10.57 -0.87 -2.30
N LEU A 63 9.39 -1.23 -2.79
CA LEU A 63 8.92 -0.93 -4.14
C LEU A 63 7.90 0.19 -4.05
N CYS A 64 8.03 1.20 -4.90
CA CYS A 64 7.11 2.33 -4.94
C CYS A 64 6.79 2.69 -6.39
N PHE A 65 5.52 2.59 -6.74
CA PHE A 65 5.00 2.91 -8.06
C PHE A 65 4.15 4.16 -7.95
N ILE A 66 4.50 5.17 -8.72
CA ILE A 66 3.78 6.43 -8.79
C ILE A 66 3.16 6.50 -10.17
N LEU A 67 1.83 6.61 -10.24
CA LEU A 67 1.09 6.66 -11.48
C LEU A 67 0.18 7.88 -11.47
N ARG A 68 -0.07 8.43 -12.67
CA ARG A 68 -1.15 9.41 -12.83
C ARG A 68 -2.47 8.73 -12.50
N LEU A 69 -3.29 9.39 -11.69
CA LEU A 69 -4.63 8.97 -11.37
C LEU A 69 -5.59 9.46 -12.45
N SER A 70 -6.16 8.53 -13.23
CA SER A 70 -7.18 8.85 -14.21
C SER A 70 -8.57 8.83 -13.57
N ARG A 71 -9.49 9.66 -14.06
CA ARG A 71 -10.86 9.86 -13.50
C ARG A 71 -11.72 8.58 -13.41
N ASN A 72 -11.29 7.49 -14.03
CA ASN A 72 -12.03 6.23 -14.12
C ASN A 72 -11.27 5.03 -13.51
N GLU A 73 -10.17 5.26 -12.78
CA GLU A 73 -9.34 4.18 -12.25
C GLU A 73 -9.64 3.79 -10.80
N ILE A 74 -10.59 4.46 -10.13
CA ILE A 74 -11.02 4.09 -8.77
C ILE A 74 -12.50 3.69 -8.84
N ILE A 75 -12.73 2.42 -9.19
CA ILE A 75 -14.01 1.72 -9.12
C ILE A 75 -13.72 0.26 -8.75
#